data_AF-A0A314Z2W5-F1
#
_entry.id   AF-A0A314Z2W5-F1
#
_cell.length_a   1.000
_cell.length_b   1.000
_cell.length_c   1.000
_cell.angle_alpha   90.00
_cell.angle_beta   90.00
_cell.angle_gamma   90.00
#
_symmetry.space_group_name_H-M   'P 1'
#
loop_
_entity.id
_entity.type
_entity.pdbx_description
1 polymer ?
#
loop_
_entity_poly.entity_id
_entity_poly.type
_entity_poly.pdbx_seq_one_letter_code
_entity_poly.pdbx_strand_id
1 'polypeptide(L)'
;MYKVLWSEDTIFSASSDVLAGMDQAIADGVDIISLSIGLQRVPYYEDVIVIALLSAIEKGIVVVCSAGNDGNSNSMNNGAPWITTVGAGTLDRSLTASMTLDNNLTVEGTPYFPVSAYITDKPLYYGKENVKKATCDFGALDPKEVDGHYRV
;
A
#
# COMPACT_ATOMS: atom_id res chain seq x y z
N MET A 1 16.37 -10.36 -10.73
CA MET A 1 15.63 -9.79 -9.58
C MET A 1 16.67 -9.27 -8.60
N TYR A 2 16.57 -8.01 -8.21
CA TYR A 2 17.51 -7.35 -7.31
C TYR A 2 16.77 -7.02 -6.01
N LYS A 3 17.19 -7.61 -4.89
CA LYS A 3 16.58 -7.36 -3.59
C LYS A 3 17.34 -6.23 -2.89
N VAL A 4 16.62 -5.16 -2.60
CA VAL A 4 17.21 -3.89 -2.14
C VAL A 4 16.54 -3.30 -0.90
N LEU A 5 15.61 -4.05 -0.28
CA LEU A 5 14.91 -3.65 0.94
C LEU A 5 14.74 -4.83 1.90
N TRP A 6 14.82 -4.50 3.18
CA TRP A 6 14.75 -5.41 4.32
C TRP A 6 13.93 -4.80 5.47
N SER A 7 13.43 -5.65 6.37
CA SER A 7 12.56 -5.21 7.47
C SER A 7 13.28 -4.33 8.50
N GLU A 8 14.60 -4.46 8.62
CA GLU A 8 15.44 -3.74 9.59
C GLU A 8 16.10 -2.49 8.98
N ASP A 9 15.76 -2.15 7.73
CA ASP A 9 16.38 -1.04 7.05
C ASP A 9 16.04 0.32 7.67
N THR A 10 17.07 1.15 7.74
CA THR A 10 16.91 2.60 7.86
C THR A 10 16.79 3.21 6.46
N ILE A 11 16.38 4.47 6.37
CA ILE A 11 16.38 5.20 5.08
C ILE A 11 17.79 5.19 4.46
N PHE A 12 18.86 5.27 5.25
CA PHE A 12 20.24 5.30 4.76
C PHE A 12 20.71 3.95 4.21
N SER A 13 20.42 2.84 4.91
CA SER A 13 20.77 1.49 4.44
C SER A 13 19.98 1.13 3.19
N ALA A 14 18.67 1.41 3.19
CA ALA A 14 17.83 1.25 2.00
C ALA A 14 18.33 2.07 0.80
N SER A 15 18.76 3.33 1.02
CA SER A 15 19.32 4.18 -0.04
C SER A 15 20.57 3.56 -0.69
N SER A 16 21.47 3.04 0.14
CA SER A 16 22.69 2.33 -0.29
C SER A 16 22.34 1.08 -1.12
N ASP A 17 21.45 0.23 -0.59
CA ASP A 17 21.11 -1.05 -1.22
C ASP A 17 20.35 -0.85 -2.53
N VAL A 18 19.45 0.13 -2.58
CA VAL A 18 18.72 0.51 -3.80
C VAL A 18 19.70 1.00 -4.87
N LEU A 19 20.65 1.86 -4.51
CA LEU A 19 21.69 2.32 -5.43
C LEU A 19 22.52 1.15 -5.98
N ALA A 20 23.02 0.29 -5.10
CA ALA A 20 23.80 -0.88 -5.51
C ALA A 20 23.02 -1.84 -6.42
N GLY A 21 21.73 -2.06 -6.14
CA GLY A 21 20.86 -2.88 -6.97
C GLY A 21 20.61 -2.28 -8.36
N MET A 22 20.47 -0.96 -8.46
CA MET A 22 20.32 -0.27 -9.75
C MET A 22 21.62 -0.29 -10.53
N ASP A 23 22.77 -0.02 -9.91
CA ASP A 23 24.08 -0.09 -10.56
C ASP A 23 24.32 -1.47 -11.18
N GLN A 24 24.01 -2.53 -10.42
CA GLN A 24 24.12 -3.89 -10.93
C GLN A 24 23.12 -4.16 -12.07
N ALA A 25 21.87 -3.71 -11.94
CA ALA A 25 20.87 -3.87 -13.01
C ALA A 25 21.29 -3.18 -14.31
N ILE A 26 21.87 -1.98 -14.20
CA ILE A 26 22.41 -1.22 -15.32
C ILE A 26 23.61 -1.94 -15.94
N ALA A 27 24.52 -2.47 -15.12
CA ALA A 27 25.69 -3.21 -15.59
C ALA A 27 25.32 -4.52 -16.30
N ASP A 28 24.27 -5.19 -15.81
CA ASP A 28 23.74 -6.43 -16.39
C ASP A 28 22.98 -6.16 -17.71
N GLY A 29 22.76 -4.89 -18.08
CA GLY A 29 22.17 -4.51 -19.36
C GLY A 29 20.68 -4.82 -19.47
N VAL A 30 19.93 -4.68 -18.38
CA VAL A 30 18.47 -4.89 -18.40
C VAL A 30 17.78 -3.90 -19.34
N ASP A 31 16.68 -4.32 -19.98
CA ASP A 31 15.91 -3.43 -20.86
C ASP A 31 14.98 -2.48 -20.08
N ILE A 32 14.48 -2.93 -18.92
CA ILE A 32 13.51 -2.21 -18.09
C ILE A 32 13.87 -2.34 -16.60
N ILE A 33 13.79 -1.23 -15.88
CA ILE A 33 13.78 -1.20 -14.40
C ILE A 33 12.36 -0.87 -13.93
N SER A 34 11.80 -1.76 -13.12
CA SER A 34 10.52 -1.56 -12.44
C SER A 34 10.76 -1.42 -10.94
N LEU A 35 10.40 -0.27 -10.37
CA LEU A 35 10.70 0.08 -8.98
C LEU A 35 9.44 0.60 -8.26
N SER A 36 8.87 -0.23 -7.40
CA SER A 36 7.75 0.16 -6.53
C SER A 36 8.23 0.65 -5.16
N ILE A 37 9.22 1.55 -5.16
CA ILE A 37 9.85 2.10 -3.96
C ILE A 37 9.99 3.62 -4.13
N GLY A 38 9.86 4.35 -3.02
CA GLY A 38 10.30 5.73 -2.87
C GLY A 38 10.84 5.91 -1.45
N LEU A 39 11.92 6.66 -1.28
CA LEU A 39 12.62 6.77 0.01
C LEU A 39 12.26 8.06 0.74
N GLN A 40 12.75 9.20 0.24
CA GLN A 40 12.55 10.50 0.85
C GLN A 40 12.28 11.53 -0.24
N ARG A 41 11.37 12.49 0.02
CA ARG A 41 11.15 13.61 -0.90
C ARG A 41 12.20 14.69 -0.64
N VAL A 42 13.28 14.62 -1.40
CA VAL A 42 14.39 15.60 -1.40
C VAL A 42 14.57 16.15 -2.82
N PRO A 43 15.33 17.26 -3.00
CA PRO A 43 15.69 17.71 -4.34
C PRO A 43 16.38 16.62 -5.17
N TYR A 44 16.24 16.64 -6.50
CA TYR A 44 16.72 15.55 -7.36
C TYR A 44 18.21 15.24 -7.25
N TYR A 45 19.05 16.22 -6.91
CA TYR A 45 20.48 16.03 -6.72
C TYR A 45 20.86 15.39 -5.37
N GLU A 46 19.89 15.19 -4.48
CA GLU A 46 20.02 14.45 -3.21
C GLU A 46 19.27 13.11 -3.24
N ASP A 47 18.40 12.89 -4.23
CA ASP A 47 17.62 11.67 -4.35
C ASP A 47 18.40 10.59 -5.12
N VAL A 48 18.89 9.60 -4.37
CA VAL A 48 19.68 8.49 -4.93
C VAL A 48 18.94 7.69 -5.99
N ILE A 49 17.61 7.56 -5.89
CA ILE A 49 16.79 6.85 -6.88
C ILE A 49 16.79 7.67 -8.16
N VAL A 50 16.48 8.95 -8.07
CA VAL A 50 16.39 9.84 -9.24
C VAL A 50 17.72 9.92 -9.99
N ILE A 51 18.85 10.01 -9.27
CA ILE A 51 20.19 10.08 -9.85
C ILE A 51 20.56 8.78 -10.57
N ALA A 52 20.34 7.63 -9.94
CA ALA A 52 20.68 6.35 -10.55
C ALA A 52 19.81 6.04 -11.78
N LEU A 53 18.51 6.37 -11.73
CA LEU A 53 17.61 6.19 -12.86
C LEU A 53 17.94 7.11 -14.04
N LEU A 54 18.54 8.28 -13.80
CA LEU A 54 19.08 9.11 -14.88
C LEU A 54 20.19 8.34 -15.63
N SER A 55 21.10 7.69 -14.90
CA SER A 55 22.17 6.87 -15.48
C SER A 55 21.64 5.66 -16.25
N ALA A 56 20.53 5.06 -15.80
CA ALA A 56 19.85 3.99 -16.52
C ALA A 56 19.29 4.48 -17.87
N ILE A 57 18.62 5.63 -17.87
CA ILE A 57 18.04 6.26 -19.06
C ILE A 57 19.12 6.63 -20.08
N GLU A 58 20.28 7.13 -19.64
CA GLU A 58 21.43 7.41 -20.52
C GLU A 58 21.95 6.17 -21.25
N LYS A 59 21.71 4.97 -20.70
CA LYS A 59 22.05 3.68 -21.32
C LYS A 59 20.89 3.07 -22.11
N GLY A 60 19.80 3.80 -22.30
CA GLY A 60 18.63 3.36 -23.07
C GLY A 60 17.70 2.41 -22.30
N ILE A 61 17.81 2.33 -20.98
CA ILE A 61 16.97 1.48 -20.12
C ILE A 61 15.69 2.24 -19.77
N VAL A 62 14.52 1.63 -19.98
CA VAL A 62 13.24 2.22 -19.60
C VAL A 62 13.03 2.09 -18.10
N VAL A 63 12.65 3.18 -17.42
CA VAL A 63 12.42 3.19 -15.97
C VAL A 63 10.96 3.48 -15.63
N VAL A 64 10.36 2.64 -14.79
CA VAL A 64 8.97 2.73 -14.36
C VAL A 64 8.90 2.67 -12.84
N CYS A 65 8.38 3.74 -12.22
CA CYS A 65 8.31 3.87 -10.77
C CYS A 65 6.91 4.23 -10.26
N SER A 66 6.56 3.83 -9.04
CA SER A 66 5.29 4.21 -8.40
C SER A 66 5.28 5.68 -7.95
N ALA A 67 4.14 6.36 -8.02
CA ALA A 67 3.98 7.73 -7.55
C ALA A 67 4.07 7.90 -6.03
N GLY A 68 3.71 6.86 -5.26
CA GLY A 68 3.56 6.90 -3.80
C GLY A 68 2.09 6.82 -3.36
N ASN A 69 1.86 6.61 -2.06
CA ASN A 69 0.53 6.33 -1.49
C ASN A 69 0.05 7.40 -0.50
N ASP A 70 0.69 8.56 -0.46
CA ASP A 70 0.44 9.60 0.56
C ASP A 70 -0.87 10.37 0.35
N GLY A 71 -1.49 10.30 -0.83
CA GLY A 71 -2.85 10.78 -1.11
C GLY A 71 -3.08 12.29 -1.03
N ASN A 72 -2.08 13.09 -0.67
CA ASN A 72 -2.18 14.55 -0.56
C ASN A 72 -1.82 15.27 -1.87
N SER A 73 -2.25 16.52 -2.01
CA SER A 73 -1.80 17.37 -3.12
C SER A 73 -0.27 17.52 -3.11
N ASN A 74 0.36 17.43 -4.29
CA ASN A 74 1.81 17.54 -4.47
C ASN A 74 2.62 16.55 -3.62
N SER A 75 2.13 15.32 -3.45
CA SER A 75 2.77 14.28 -2.63
C SER A 75 3.47 13.18 -3.43
N MET A 76 3.75 13.41 -4.72
CA MET A 76 4.45 12.44 -5.56
C MET A 76 5.95 12.36 -5.19
N ASN A 77 6.51 11.14 -5.11
CA ASN A 77 7.93 10.93 -4.82
C ASN A 77 8.79 10.90 -6.10
N ASN A 78 8.54 9.93 -7.00
CA ASN A 78 9.41 9.64 -8.14
C ASN A 78 9.20 10.57 -9.36
N GLY A 79 8.91 11.85 -9.12
CA GLY A 79 8.41 12.80 -10.11
C GLY A 79 9.39 13.33 -11.16
N ALA A 80 10.58 12.75 -11.30
CA ALA A 80 11.59 13.26 -12.22
C ALA A 80 11.14 13.10 -13.69
N PRO A 81 11.44 14.07 -14.59
CA PRO A 81 10.91 14.06 -15.96
C PRO A 81 11.30 12.84 -16.82
N TRP A 82 12.40 12.16 -16.47
CA TRP A 82 12.88 10.96 -17.16
C TRP A 82 12.27 9.65 -16.63
N ILE A 83 11.47 9.72 -15.56
CA ILE A 83 10.85 8.55 -14.93
C ILE A 83 9.41 8.41 -15.40
N THR A 84 9.04 7.21 -15.87
CA THR A 84 7.63 6.88 -16.08
C THR A 84 6.99 6.66 -14.70
N THR A 85 6.34 7.70 -14.18
CA THR A 85 5.74 7.67 -12.84
C THR A 85 4.28 7.22 -12.91
N VAL A 86 3.96 6.15 -12.19
CA VAL A 86 2.67 5.45 -12.27
C VAL A 86 1.83 5.73 -11.04
N GLY A 87 0.66 6.32 -11.25
CA GLY A 87 -0.38 6.46 -10.23
C GLY A 87 -1.23 5.19 -10.08
N ALA A 88 -1.90 5.05 -8.94
CA ALA A 88 -2.83 3.94 -8.71
C ALA A 88 -4.26 4.34 -9.09
N GLY A 89 -4.94 3.46 -9.82
CA GLY A 89 -6.36 3.59 -10.19
C GLY A 89 -7.15 2.35 -9.79
N THR A 90 -8.48 2.46 -9.81
CA THR A 90 -9.38 1.35 -9.56
C THR A 90 -9.72 0.58 -10.83
N LEU A 91 -10.11 -0.68 -10.67
CA LEU A 91 -10.71 -1.50 -11.73
C LEU A 91 -12.23 -1.52 -11.56
N ASP A 92 -12.93 -2.04 -12.57
CA ASP A 92 -14.37 -2.32 -12.51
C ASP A 92 -14.73 -3.50 -11.59
N ARG A 93 -13.77 -4.39 -11.34
CA ARG A 93 -13.92 -5.51 -10.40
C ARG A 93 -13.99 -5.04 -8.94
N SER A 94 -15.08 -5.39 -8.26
CA SER A 94 -15.23 -5.30 -6.81
C SER A 94 -15.24 -6.69 -6.15
N LEU A 95 -14.78 -6.77 -4.90
CA LEU A 95 -15.09 -7.89 -4.01
C LEU A 95 -16.34 -7.51 -3.24
N THR A 96 -17.33 -8.40 -3.21
CA THR A 96 -18.63 -8.12 -2.58
C THR A 96 -18.94 -9.16 -1.50
N ALA A 97 -19.43 -8.67 -0.37
CA ALA A 97 -20.06 -9.46 0.68
C ALA A 97 -21.42 -8.84 1.00
N SER A 98 -22.45 -9.68 1.03
CA SER A 98 -23.80 -9.27 1.40
C SER A 98 -24.05 -9.53 2.88
N MET A 99 -24.62 -8.55 3.58
CA MET A 99 -25.11 -8.68 4.94
C MET A 99 -26.61 -8.43 4.94
N THR A 100 -27.38 -9.42 5.39
CA THR A 100 -28.83 -9.28 5.59
C THR A 100 -29.12 -9.19 7.08
N LEU A 101 -29.84 -8.14 7.47
CA LEU A 101 -30.27 -7.88 8.85
C LEU A 101 -31.64 -8.52 9.13
N ASP A 102 -31.98 -8.67 10.41
CA ASP A 102 -33.27 -9.24 10.87
C ASP A 102 -34.49 -8.47 10.36
N ASN A 103 -34.34 -7.18 10.03
CA ASN A 103 -35.39 -6.35 9.45
C ASN A 103 -35.51 -6.50 7.91
N ASN A 104 -34.86 -7.52 7.32
CA ASN A 104 -34.75 -7.78 5.88
C ASN A 104 -33.99 -6.73 5.08
N LEU A 105 -33.29 -5.78 5.73
CA LEU A 105 -32.38 -4.89 5.02
C LEU A 105 -31.14 -5.67 4.60
N THR A 106 -30.82 -5.64 3.30
CA THR A 106 -29.58 -6.20 2.76
C THR A 106 -28.65 -5.07 2.32
N VAL A 107 -27.40 -5.14 2.77
CA VAL A 107 -26.34 -4.20 2.42
C VAL A 107 -25.19 -4.98 1.78
N GLU A 108 -24.65 -4.44 0.70
CA GLU A 108 -23.42 -4.95 0.07
C GLU A 108 -22.22 -4.13 0.54
N GLY A 109 -21.15 -4.82 0.95
CA GLY A 109 -19.89 -4.21 1.34
C GLY A 109 -18.70 -4.93 0.69
N THR A 110 -17.50 -4.42 0.96
CA THR A 110 -16.25 -5.00 0.44
C THR A 110 -15.55 -5.83 1.52
N PRO A 111 -15.43 -7.17 1.36
CA PRO A 111 -14.73 -8.02 2.30
C PRO A 111 -13.22 -8.04 2.02
N TYR A 112 -12.44 -8.24 3.07
CA TYR A 112 -11.01 -8.55 3.01
C TYR A 112 -10.68 -9.97 3.49
N PHE A 113 -11.70 -10.83 3.60
CA PHE A 113 -11.54 -12.19 4.11
C PHE A 113 -11.14 -13.15 2.97
N PRO A 114 -10.05 -13.93 3.11
CA PRO A 114 -9.49 -14.71 2.01
C PRO A 114 -10.24 -16.03 1.73
N VAL A 115 -11.28 -16.33 2.50
CA VAL A 115 -12.08 -17.56 2.34
C VAL A 115 -13.56 -17.22 2.31
N SER A 116 -14.34 -18.08 1.65
CA SER A 116 -15.79 -18.00 1.68
C SER A 116 -16.29 -18.39 3.08
N ALA A 117 -16.60 -17.40 3.91
CA ALA A 117 -17.23 -17.60 5.20
C ALA A 117 -18.73 -17.33 5.12
N TYR A 118 -19.50 -18.16 5.79
CA TYR A 118 -20.92 -17.97 5.98
C TYR A 118 -21.19 -17.72 7.47
N ILE A 119 -21.54 -16.48 7.81
CA ILE A 119 -21.88 -16.06 9.17
C ILE A 119 -23.39 -15.84 9.19
N THR A 120 -24.09 -16.66 9.96
CA THR A 120 -25.55 -16.61 10.09
C THR A 120 -25.96 -16.40 11.54
N ASP A 121 -27.09 -15.72 11.74
CA ASP A 121 -27.80 -15.57 13.01
C ASP A 121 -26.90 -15.10 14.18
N LYS A 122 -25.94 -14.22 13.87
CA LYS A 122 -25.06 -13.62 14.88
C LYS A 122 -25.66 -12.32 15.39
N PRO A 123 -25.83 -12.15 16.72
CA PRO A 123 -26.29 -10.89 17.26
C PRO A 123 -25.28 -9.79 16.94
N LEU A 124 -25.79 -8.61 16.59
CA LEU A 124 -24.95 -7.45 16.31
C LEU A 124 -24.54 -6.76 17.60
N TYR A 125 -23.25 -6.44 17.69
CA TYR A 125 -22.72 -5.57 18.72
C TYR A 125 -22.39 -4.21 18.10
N TYR A 126 -22.99 -3.16 18.65
CA TYR A 126 -22.67 -1.77 18.33
C TYR A 126 -22.37 -1.03 19.64
N GLY A 127 -21.22 -0.35 19.72
CA GLY A 127 -20.77 0.41 20.88
C GLY A 127 -21.59 1.69 21.14
N LYS A 128 -22.90 1.54 21.31
CA LYS A 128 -23.85 2.66 21.47
C LYS A 128 -23.40 3.58 22.61
N GLU A 129 -23.48 4.89 22.37
CA GLU A 129 -23.11 5.95 23.33
C GLU A 129 -21.61 6.03 23.70
N ASN A 130 -20.77 5.15 23.15
CA ASN A 130 -19.31 5.20 23.36
C ASN A 130 -18.58 5.13 22.02
N VAL A 131 -18.09 6.29 21.57
CA VAL A 131 -17.39 6.42 20.28
C VAL A 131 -16.21 5.44 20.18
N LYS A 132 -15.42 5.27 21.24
CA LYS A 132 -14.26 4.36 21.23
C LYS A 132 -14.66 2.89 21.01
N LYS A 133 -15.81 2.49 21.57
CA LYS A 133 -16.37 1.15 21.35
C LYS A 133 -16.95 1.01 19.94
N ALA A 134 -17.64 2.04 19.45
CA ALA A 134 -18.20 2.06 18.09
C ALA A 134 -17.11 2.06 17.01
N THR A 135 -15.96 2.70 17.22
CA THR A 135 -14.82 2.72 16.29
C THR A 135 -13.86 1.54 16.46
N CYS A 136 -14.13 0.64 17.41
CA CYS A 136 -13.24 -0.47 17.75
C CYS A 136 -11.81 -0.03 18.11
N ASP A 137 -11.66 1.08 18.85
CA ASP A 137 -10.37 1.57 19.30
C ASP A 137 -9.61 0.48 20.08
N PHE A 138 -8.27 0.50 19.95
CA PHE A 138 -7.41 -0.48 20.60
C PHE A 138 -7.66 -0.52 22.13
N GLY A 139 -8.13 -1.68 22.61
CA GLY A 139 -8.43 -1.93 24.03
C GLY A 139 -9.78 -1.40 24.55
N ALA A 140 -10.63 -0.82 23.70
CA ALA A 140 -11.91 -0.24 24.13
C ALA A 140 -13.03 -1.28 24.37
N LEU A 141 -12.95 -2.45 23.73
CA LEU A 141 -13.97 -3.51 23.78
C LEU A 141 -13.66 -4.52 24.89
N ASP A 142 -14.65 -4.84 25.73
CA ASP A 142 -14.56 -5.94 26.69
C ASP A 142 -14.79 -7.27 25.93
N PRO A 143 -13.86 -8.24 25.98
CA PRO A 143 -14.05 -9.55 25.35
C PRO A 143 -15.34 -10.26 25.74
N LYS A 144 -15.83 -10.08 26.98
CA LYS A 144 -17.07 -10.70 27.44
C LYS A 144 -18.32 -10.09 26.81
N GLU A 145 -18.23 -8.82 26.42
CA GLU A 145 -19.34 -8.07 25.83
C GLU A 145 -19.52 -8.42 24.34
N VAL A 146 -18.43 -8.72 23.65
CA VAL A 146 -18.42 -8.97 22.19
C VAL A 146 -18.33 -10.45 21.83
N ASP A 147 -18.18 -11.35 22.80
CA ASP A 147 -18.12 -12.78 22.55
C ASP A 147 -19.41 -13.28 21.89
N GLY A 148 -19.27 -14.08 20.84
CA GLY A 148 -20.39 -14.57 20.04
C GLY A 148 -21.13 -13.54 19.18
N HIS A 149 -20.75 -12.25 19.22
CA HIS A 149 -21.39 -11.18 18.44
C HIS A 149 -20.63 -10.82 17.17
N TYR A 150 -21.35 -10.37 16.15
CA TYR A 150 -20.76 -9.70 14.99
C TYR A 150 -20.67 -8.20 15.28
N ARG A 151 -19.46 -7.65 15.23
CA ARG A 151 -19.20 -6.24 15.56
C ARG A 151 -19.44 -5.38 14.35
N VAL A 152 -20.21 -4.31 14.52
CA VAL A 152 -20.57 -3.32 13.49
C VAL A 152 -20.26 -1.90 13.94
#